data_AF-A0A932QVM9-F1
#
_entry.id   AF-A0A932QVM9-F1
#
_cell.length_a   1.000
_cell.length_b   1.000
_cell.length_c   1.000
_cell.angle_alpha   90.00
_cell.angle_beta   90.00
_cell.angle_gamma   90.00
#
_symmetry.space_group_name_H-M   'P 1'
#
loop_
_entity.id
_entity.type
_entity.pdbx_description
1 polymer ?
#
loop_
_entity_poly.entity_id
_entity_poly.type
_entity_poly.pdbx_seq_one_letter_code
_entity_poly.pdbx_strand_id
1 'polypeptide(L)'
;MVAKGHDFPGVTLAGIICADFALNFPDFRSSERTFQLLAQVAGRTGRGKRPGEVLIQTFQPEHELFRVIPHFEPFYHTERGYRKDANYPPFTFLKSALKKGLDAFWAIKNGQRAMRTAHLTIDVDPQNLI
;
A
#
# COMPACT_ATOMS: atom_id res chain seq x y z
N MET A 1 -0.89 -8.87 8.99
CA MET A 1 0.20 -9.62 8.33
C MET A 1 0.33 -10.96 9.01
N VAL A 2 0.04 -12.08 8.32
CA VAL A 2 0.35 -13.42 8.86
C VAL A 2 1.87 -13.53 8.88
N ALA A 3 2.45 -13.87 10.03
CA ALA A 3 3.90 -13.90 10.21
C ALA A 3 4.61 -14.65 9.06
N LYS A 4 5.71 -14.07 8.55
CA LYS A 4 6.65 -14.80 7.69
C LYS A 4 7.10 -16.05 8.48
N GLY A 5 7.01 -17.24 7.87
CA GLY A 5 7.50 -18.49 8.46
C GLY A 5 6.44 -19.48 8.95
N HIS A 6 5.17 -19.10 9.04
CA HIS A 6 4.10 -20.06 9.34
C HIS A 6 3.52 -20.63 8.03
N ASP A 7 4.13 -21.71 7.55
CA ASP A 7 3.64 -22.49 6.41
C ASP A 7 2.64 -23.54 6.91
N PHE A 8 1.44 -23.57 6.34
CA PHE A 8 0.40 -24.52 6.72
C PHE A 8 0.23 -25.54 5.59
N PRO A 9 0.90 -26.72 5.68
CA PRO A 9 0.78 -27.73 4.65
C PRO A 9 -0.67 -28.21 4.55
N GLY A 10 -1.24 -28.15 3.35
CA GLY A 10 -2.60 -28.62 3.07
C GLY A 10 -3.69 -27.55 3.04
N VAL A 11 -3.34 -26.26 3.17
CA VAL A 11 -4.29 -25.16 2.90
C VAL A 11 -4.60 -25.11 1.41
N THR A 12 -5.83 -25.51 1.06
CA THR A 12 -6.36 -25.49 -0.31
C THR A 12 -7.38 -24.38 -0.54
N LEU A 13 -7.81 -23.67 0.50
CA LEU A 13 -8.76 -22.57 0.40
C LEU A 13 -8.33 -21.43 1.32
N ALA A 14 -8.29 -20.21 0.80
CA ALA A 14 -8.15 -18.99 1.59
C ALA A 14 -9.26 -18.00 1.24
N GLY A 15 -9.91 -17.46 2.26
CA GLY A 15 -10.90 -16.39 2.13
C GLY A 15 -10.31 -15.05 2.53
N ILE A 16 -10.48 -14.04 1.69
CA ILE A 16 -10.08 -12.66 1.94
C ILE A 16 -11.35 -11.84 2.03
N ILE A 17 -11.68 -11.45 3.27
CA ILE A 17 -12.95 -10.81 3.59
C ILE A 17 -12.76 -9.30 3.57
N CYS A 18 -13.68 -8.60 2.89
CA CYS A 18 -13.73 -7.14 2.78
C CYS A 18 -12.40 -6.53 2.31
N ALA A 19 -11.90 -6.96 1.14
CA ALA A 19 -10.68 -6.41 0.53
C ALA A 19 -10.76 -4.88 0.33
N ASP A 20 -11.98 -4.33 0.23
CA ASP A 20 -12.25 -2.91 0.05
C ASP A 20 -11.68 -2.04 1.17
N PHE A 21 -11.59 -2.54 2.41
CA PHE A 21 -11.02 -1.76 3.52
C PHE A 21 -9.54 -1.47 3.29
N ALA A 22 -8.79 -2.47 2.84
CA ALA A 22 -7.37 -2.31 2.55
C ALA A 22 -7.16 -1.45 1.29
N LEU A 23 -8.01 -1.65 0.29
CA LEU A 23 -7.94 -0.97 -1.00
C LEU A 23 -8.26 0.53 -0.89
N ASN A 24 -9.31 0.88 -0.13
CA ASN A 24 -9.81 2.25 0.01
C ASN A 24 -9.27 2.97 1.25
N PHE A 25 -8.27 2.41 1.95
CA PHE A 25 -7.63 3.11 3.05
C PHE A 25 -6.99 4.41 2.53
N PRO A 26 -7.10 5.56 3.24
CA PRO A 26 -6.63 6.86 2.75
C PRO A 26 -5.10 7.00 2.86
N ASP A 27 -4.38 6.13 2.16
CA ASP A 27 -2.94 6.10 1.97
C ASP A 27 -2.71 5.82 0.48
N PHE A 28 -1.84 6.60 -0.18
CA PHE A 28 -1.54 6.39 -1.60
C PHE A 28 -0.92 5.01 -1.88
N ARG A 29 -0.45 4.31 -0.84
CA ARG A 29 0.13 2.96 -0.91
C ARG A 29 -0.90 1.84 -0.69
N SER A 30 -2.18 2.16 -0.53
CA SER A 30 -3.23 1.17 -0.22
C SER A 30 -3.39 0.09 -1.28
N SER A 31 -3.35 0.47 -2.57
CA SER A 31 -3.33 -0.46 -3.70
C SER A 31 -2.16 -1.44 -3.62
N GLU A 32 -0.93 -0.94 -3.43
CA GLU A 32 0.28 -1.76 -3.25
C GLU A 32 0.20 -2.71 -2.06
N ARG A 33 -0.22 -2.22 -0.89
CA ARG A 33 -0.37 -3.06 0.30
C ARG A 33 -1.41 -4.16 0.08
N THR A 34 -2.51 -3.83 -0.57
CA THR A 34 -3.57 -4.79 -0.89
C THR A 34 -3.06 -5.84 -1.85
N PHE A 35 -2.36 -5.45 -2.92
CA PHE A 35 -1.71 -6.39 -3.85
C PHE A 35 -0.75 -7.33 -3.11
N GLN A 36 0.14 -6.80 -2.27
CA GLN A 36 1.12 -7.60 -1.51
C GLN A 36 0.44 -8.64 -0.61
N LEU A 37 -0.65 -8.26 0.07
CA LEU A 37 -1.41 -9.18 0.92
C LEU A 37 -2.07 -10.28 0.09
N LEU A 38 -2.73 -9.92 -1.00
CA LEU A 38 -3.42 -10.87 -1.88
C LEU A 38 -2.43 -11.84 -2.54
N ALA A 39 -1.32 -11.32 -3.06
CA ALA A 39 -0.25 -12.13 -3.65
C ALA A 39 0.40 -13.06 -2.61
N GLN A 40 0.57 -12.62 -1.36
CA GLN A 40 1.08 -13.47 -0.28
C GLN A 40 0.11 -14.62 0.05
N VAL A 41 -1.19 -14.33 0.12
CA VAL A 41 -2.21 -15.35 0.40
C VAL A 41 -2.32 -16.34 -0.76
N ALA A 42 -2.32 -15.85 -1.99
CA ALA A 42 -2.29 -16.67 -3.20
C ALA A 42 -1.04 -17.57 -3.23
N GLY A 43 0.14 -17.03 -2.93
CA GLY A 43 1.39 -17.79 -2.91
C GLY A 43 1.52 -18.81 -1.76
N ARG A 44 0.63 -18.76 -0.76
CA ARG A 44 0.57 -19.73 0.35
C ARG A 44 -0.51 -20.79 0.17
N THR A 45 -1.53 -20.51 -0.63
CA THR A 45 -2.64 -21.44 -0.89
C THR A 45 -2.25 -22.38 -2.01
N GLY A 46 -2.34 -23.71 -1.79
CA GLY A 46 -2.02 -24.68 -2.84
C GLY A 46 -0.53 -25.02 -3.01
N ARG A 47 0.32 -24.81 -1.99
CA ARG A 47 1.73 -25.24 -1.98
C ARG A 47 1.95 -26.77 -1.98
N GLY A 48 0.89 -27.57 -2.02
CA GLY A 48 0.94 -29.03 -2.04
C GLY A 48 0.58 -29.62 -3.40
N LYS A 49 0.27 -30.93 -3.43
CA LYS A 49 -0.21 -31.62 -4.65
C LYS A 49 -1.62 -31.23 -5.08
N ARG A 50 -2.35 -30.49 -4.22
CA ARG A 50 -3.75 -30.10 -4.46
C ARG A 50 -3.81 -28.62 -4.84
N PRO A 51 -4.59 -28.24 -5.86
CA PRO A 51 -4.77 -26.85 -6.23
C PRO A 51 -5.33 -26.05 -5.05
N GLY A 52 -4.90 -24.80 -4.95
CA GLY A 52 -5.39 -23.84 -3.97
C GLY A 52 -6.40 -22.88 -4.62
N GLU A 53 -7.42 -22.47 -3.87
CA GLU A 53 -8.41 -21.49 -4.27
C GLU A 53 -8.37 -20.28 -3.32
N VAL A 54 -8.46 -19.07 -3.88
CA VAL A 54 -8.55 -17.85 -3.09
C VAL A 54 -9.86 -17.16 -3.41
N LEU A 55 -10.75 -17.07 -2.42
CA LEU A 55 -12.00 -16.35 -2.52
C LEU A 55 -11.80 -14.93 -2.00
N ILE A 56 -12.15 -13.94 -2.82
CA ILE A 56 -12.04 -12.53 -2.48
C ILE A 56 -13.45 -11.95 -2.38
N GLN A 57 -13.79 -11.41 -1.22
CA GLN A 57 -14.99 -10.61 -1.03
C GLN A 57 -14.64 -9.14 -1.21
N THR A 58 -15.24 -8.52 -2.22
CA THR A 58 -15.11 -7.10 -2.53
C THR A 58 -16.42 -6.54 -3.07
N PHE A 59 -16.70 -5.28 -2.78
CA PHE A 59 -17.79 -4.52 -3.41
C PHE A 59 -17.39 -3.97 -4.80
N GLN A 60 -16.11 -4.04 -5.15
CA GLN A 60 -15.55 -3.49 -6.40
C GLN A 60 -14.85 -4.60 -7.21
N PRO A 61 -15.55 -5.65 -7.67
CA PRO A 61 -14.94 -6.78 -8.37
C PRO A 61 -14.23 -6.39 -9.68
N GLU A 62 -14.66 -5.28 -10.30
CA GLU A 62 -14.09 -4.77 -11.55
C GLU A 62 -12.80 -3.95 -11.36
N HIS A 63 -12.36 -3.73 -10.12
CA HIS A 63 -11.16 -2.96 -9.85
C HIS A 63 -9.92 -3.61 -10.51
N GLU A 64 -9.11 -2.81 -11.21
CA GLU A 64 -7.99 -3.30 -12.06
C GLU A 64 -7.01 -4.21 -11.29
N LEU A 65 -6.80 -3.91 -10.00
CA LEU A 65 -5.97 -4.72 -9.09
C LEU A 65 -6.35 -6.20 -9.09
N PHE A 66 -7.64 -6.56 -9.19
CA PHE A 66 -8.06 -7.97 -9.17
C PHE A 66 -7.79 -8.69 -10.50
N ARG A 67 -7.60 -7.95 -11.60
CA ARG A 67 -7.29 -8.51 -12.93
C ARG A 67 -5.82 -8.91 -13.08
N VAL A 68 -4.94 -8.29 -12.29
CA VAL A 68 -3.48 -8.46 -12.40
C VAL A 68 -2.89 -9.42 -11.36
N ILE A 69 -3.66 -9.86 -10.37
CA ILE A 69 -3.18 -10.78 -9.32
C ILE A 69 -2.99 -12.20 -9.86
N PRO A 70 -1.93 -12.92 -9.45
CA PRO A 70 -0.85 -12.51 -8.53
C PRO A 70 0.39 -11.92 -9.24
N HIS A 71 0.26 -11.46 -10.49
CA HIS A 71 1.37 -11.02 -11.32
C HIS A 71 1.87 -9.62 -10.92
N PHE A 72 3.14 -9.55 -10.50
CA PHE A 72 3.76 -8.29 -10.06
C PHE A 72 4.00 -7.29 -11.19
N GLU A 73 4.50 -7.74 -12.35
CA GLU A 73 4.90 -6.82 -13.43
C GLU A 73 3.74 -5.95 -13.97
N PRO A 74 2.56 -6.52 -14.29
CA PRO A 74 1.43 -5.73 -14.76
C PRO A 74 0.92 -4.77 -13.69
N PHE A 75 0.87 -5.21 -12.43
CA PHE A 75 0.52 -4.36 -11.28
C PHE A 75 1.48 -3.17 -11.17
N TYR A 76 2.79 -3.44 -11.23
CA TYR A 76 3.83 -2.43 -11.08
C TYR A 76 3.71 -1.32 -12.14
N HIS A 77 3.49 -1.67 -13.41
CA HIS A 77 3.36 -0.67 -14.47
C HIS A 77 2.14 0.24 -14.28
N THR A 78 0.99 -0.34 -13.91
CA THR A 78 -0.23 0.42 -13.64
C THR A 78 -0.05 1.36 -12.43
N GLU A 79 0.41 0.84 -11.29
CA GLU A 79 0.64 1.61 -10.06
C GLU A 79 1.69 2.72 -10.27
N ARG A 80 2.75 2.42 -11.02
CA ARG A 80 3.80 3.39 -11.37
C ARG A 80 3.24 4.57 -12.17
N GLY A 81 2.33 4.31 -13.12
CA GLY A 81 1.64 5.35 -13.87
C GLY A 81 0.86 6.28 -12.94
N TYR A 82 -0.02 5.71 -12.12
CA TYR A 82 -0.81 6.49 -11.15
C TYR A 82 0.04 7.34 -10.21
N ARG A 83 1.15 6.80 -9.68
CA ARG A 83 2.05 7.55 -8.80
C ARG A 83 2.78 8.68 -9.51
N LYS A 84 3.14 8.49 -10.79
CA LYS A 84 3.79 9.54 -11.58
C LYS A 84 2.84 10.71 -11.80
N ASP A 85 1.61 10.42 -12.23
CA ASP A 85 0.61 11.43 -12.56
C ASP A 85 0.15 12.21 -11.31
N ALA A 86 0.08 11.53 -10.16
CA ALA A 86 -0.30 12.14 -8.89
C ALA A 86 0.86 12.78 -8.10
N ASN A 87 2.08 12.82 -8.64
CA ASN A 87 3.29 13.26 -7.94
C ASN A 87 3.47 12.59 -6.56
N TYR A 88 3.38 11.27 -6.50
CA TYR A 88 3.71 10.49 -5.31
C TYR A 88 5.12 9.88 -5.42
N PRO A 89 5.76 9.51 -4.29
CA PRO A 89 6.98 8.72 -4.31
C PRO A 89 6.83 7.47 -5.21
N PRO A 90 7.85 7.08 -6.00
CA PRO A 90 9.23 7.56 -5.97
C PRO A 90 9.51 8.82 -6.81
N PHE A 91 8.49 9.42 -7.44
CA PHE A 91 8.68 10.58 -8.35
C PHE A 91 8.81 11.92 -7.62
N THR A 92 8.50 11.94 -6.32
CA THR A 92 8.72 13.10 -5.45
C THR A 92 9.15 12.65 -4.06
N PHE A 93 9.64 13.61 -3.26
CA PHE A 93 9.89 13.43 -1.84
C PHE A 93 8.72 13.94 -1.01
N LEU A 94 8.09 13.03 -0.27
CA LEU A 94 7.03 13.38 0.68
C LEU A 94 7.59 13.40 2.10
N LYS A 95 7.47 14.54 2.78
CA LYS A 95 7.82 14.70 4.20
C LYS A 95 6.55 14.96 5.01
N SER A 96 6.40 14.28 6.13
CA SER A 96 5.29 14.52 7.06
C SER A 96 5.83 14.96 8.42
N ALA A 97 5.14 15.91 9.04
CA ALA A 97 5.40 16.36 10.40
C ALA A 97 4.12 16.25 11.20
N LEU A 98 4.18 15.57 12.35
CA LEU A 98 3.04 15.35 13.21
C LEU A 98 3.20 16.14 14.51
N LYS A 99 2.18 16.93 14.85
CA LYS A 99 2.12 17.64 16.13
C LYS A 99 0.93 17.13 16.92
N LYS A 100 1.21 16.63 18.14
CA LYS A 100 0.20 16.15 19.08
C LYS A 100 0.11 17.11 20.26
N GLY A 101 -1.09 17.31 20.79
CA GLY A 101 -1.35 18.13 21.96
C GLY A 101 -2.69 17.74 22.57
N LEU A 102 -2.87 18.00 23.86
CA LEU A 102 -4.13 17.75 24.58
C LEU A 102 -5.23 18.74 24.14
N ASP A 103 -4.85 19.93 23.69
CA ASP A 103 -5.75 20.94 23.14
C ASP A 103 -5.62 21.02 21.61
N ALA A 104 -6.75 20.86 20.91
CA ALA A 104 -6.81 20.82 19.45
C ALA A 104 -6.44 22.18 18.84
N PHE A 105 -6.90 23.28 19.44
CA PHE A 105 -6.61 24.63 18.94
C PHE A 105 -5.12 24.95 19.01
N TRP A 106 -4.47 24.62 20.13
CA TRP A 106 -3.04 24.76 20.31
C TRP A 106 -2.27 23.92 19.29
N ALA A 107 -2.66 22.65 19.09
CA ALA A 107 -1.98 21.76 18.16
C ALA A 107 -2.06 22.28 16.71
N ILE A 108 -3.24 22.73 16.27
CA ILE A 108 -3.45 23.30 14.93
C ILE A 108 -2.66 24.60 14.76
N LYS A 109 -2.79 25.55 15.70
CA LYS A 109 -2.11 26.86 15.63
C LYS A 109 -0.59 26.70 15.58
N ASN A 110 -0.03 25.83 16.41
CA ASN A 110 1.41 25.61 16.46
C ASN A 110 1.91 24.71 15.31
N GLY A 111 1.05 23.90 14.70
CA GLY A 111 1.35 23.17 13.48
C GLY A 111 1.46 24.11 12.28
N GLN A 112 0.48 25.00 12.10
CA GLN A 112 0.49 26.02 11.05
C GLN A 112 1.69 26.97 11.18
N ARG A 113 2.03 27.38 12.40
CA ARG A 113 3.21 28.22 12.65
C ARG A 113 4.50 27.52 12.22
N ALA A 114 4.68 26.26 12.60
CA ALA A 114 5.85 25.47 12.19
C ALA A 114 5.95 25.32 10.67
N MET A 115 4.82 25.12 9.99
CA MET A 115 4.78 25.00 8.52
C MET A 115 5.19 26.29 7.81
N ARG A 116 4.84 27.47 8.34
CA ARG A 116 5.25 28.76 7.77
C ARG A 116 6.73 29.07 7.99
N THR A 117 7.30 28.65 9.12
CA THR A 117 8.72 28.91 9.45
C THR A 117 9.67 27.91 8.80
N ALA A 118 9.18 26.74 8.40
CA ALA A 118 9.95 25.70 7.73
C ALA A 118 10.29 26.10 6.28
N HIS A 119 11.29 26.97 6.09
CA HIS A 119 12.05 27.04 4.84
C HIS A 119 13.07 25.92 4.87
N LEU A 120 12.75 24.79 4.23
CA LEU A 120 13.65 23.65 4.10
C LEU A 120 14.18 23.64 2.66
N THR A 121 15.36 24.23 2.45
CA THR A 121 16.21 23.94 1.30
C THR A 121 16.64 22.48 1.41
N ILE A 122 16.29 21.67 0.42
CA ILE A 122 16.78 20.31 0.29
C ILE A 122 17.78 20.37 -0.85
N ASP A 123 19.07 20.21 -0.53
CA ASP A 123 20.08 19.95 -1.57
C ASP A 123 19.76 18.57 -2.16
N VAL A 124 19.48 18.52 -3.46
CA VAL A 124 19.16 17.27 -4.16
C VAL A 124 20.39 16.91 -4.96
N ASP A 125 21.16 15.93 -4.48
CA ASP A 125 22.31 15.39 -5.21
C ASP A 125 21.82 14.53 -6.39
N PRO A 126 22.11 14.90 -7.66
CA PRO A 126 21.69 14.14 -8.83
C PRO A 126 22.25 12.71 -8.88
N GLN A 127 23.29 12.38 -8.11
CA GLN A 127 23.99 11.09 -8.18
C GLN A 127 23.33 9.97 -7.36
N ASN A 128 22.33 10.28 -6.53
CA ASN A 128 21.58 9.30 -5.71
C ASN A 128 20.24 8.87 -6.31
N LEU A 129 19.99 9.17 -7.59
CA LEU A 129 18.87 8.61 -8.35
C LEU A 129 19.24 7.22 -8.87
N ILE A 130 19.00 6.19 -8.05
CA ILE A 130 19.00 4.78 -8.46
C ILE A 130 17.56 4.27 -8.43
#